data_AF-A0A2N8UGR0-F1
#
_entry.id   AF-A0A2N8UGR0-F1
#
_cell.length_a   1.000
_cell.length_b   1.000
_cell.length_c   1.000
_cell.angle_alpha   90.00
_cell.angle_beta   90.00
_cell.angle_gamma   90.00
#
_symmetry.space_group_name_H-M   'P 1'
#
loop_
_entity.id
_entity.type
_entity.pdbx_description
1 polymer ?
#
loop_
_entity_poly.entity_id
_entity_poly.type
_entity_poly.pdbx_seq_one_letter_code
_entity_poly.pdbx_strand_id
1 'polypeptide(L)'
;MTGTRPTRTPSPQSTFYLITHIPPNTSWINVFLYLFNGQVNRSVSVYEQLRDVSRRGAPEGEFFLVVGVDSSIGRSAVRLMVQQQGFRSTEVSEALANRLIAQYRMSDEELLELAAQLSAGTSANTVAL
;
A
#
# COMPACT_ATOMS: atom_id res chain seq x y z
N MET A 1 17.35 21.73 -44.27
CA MET A 1 17.76 21.43 -42.87
C MET A 1 16.61 20.68 -42.22
N THR A 2 16.71 19.36 -42.13
CA THR A 2 15.64 18.49 -41.61
C THR A 2 15.85 18.35 -40.10
N GLY A 3 15.02 19.02 -39.30
CA GLY A 3 15.08 18.94 -37.85
C GLY A 3 14.63 17.56 -37.37
N THR A 4 15.53 16.81 -36.76
CA THR A 4 15.21 15.58 -36.04
C THR A 4 14.39 15.92 -34.80
N ARG A 5 13.10 15.58 -34.83
CA ARG A 5 12.21 15.64 -33.66
C ARG A 5 12.79 14.69 -32.59
N PRO A 6 13.09 15.16 -31.36
CA PRO A 6 13.53 14.26 -30.31
C PRO A 6 12.39 13.29 -29.98
N THR A 7 12.61 12.00 -30.26
CA THR A 7 11.80 10.91 -29.72
C THR A 7 11.95 10.94 -28.21
N ARG A 8 10.94 11.47 -27.51
CA ARG A 8 10.79 11.26 -26.05
C ARG A 8 10.81 9.76 -25.82
N THR A 9 11.87 9.26 -25.21
CA THR A 9 11.89 7.92 -24.63
C THR A 9 10.69 7.83 -23.70
N PRO A 10 9.76 6.87 -23.86
CA PRO A 10 8.67 6.71 -22.92
C PRO A 10 9.29 6.43 -21.56
N SER A 11 9.14 7.39 -20.63
CA SER A 11 9.41 7.12 -19.22
C SER A 11 8.55 5.91 -18.82
N PRO A 12 9.10 4.94 -18.07
CA PRO A 12 8.29 3.85 -17.55
C PRO A 12 7.09 4.46 -16.82
N GLN A 13 5.89 4.20 -17.34
CA GLN A 13 4.67 4.75 -16.75
C GLN A 13 4.39 3.95 -15.48
N SER A 14 4.76 4.53 -14.34
CA SER A 14 4.39 4.02 -13.04
C SER A 14 2.87 3.90 -12.94
N THR A 15 2.40 2.75 -12.46
CA THR A 15 0.99 2.50 -12.16
C THR A 15 0.80 2.61 -10.67
N PHE A 16 -0.13 3.45 -10.23
CA PHE A 16 -0.43 3.66 -8.82
C PHE A 16 -1.73 2.98 -8.45
N TYR A 17 -1.70 2.21 -7.36
CA TYR A 17 -2.85 1.50 -6.81
C TYR A 17 -3.22 2.08 -5.46
N LEU A 18 -4.50 2.38 -5.28
CA LEU A 18 -5.11 2.57 -3.96
C LEU A 18 -5.73 1.24 -3.55
N ILE A 19 -5.29 0.71 -2.40
CA ILE A 19 -5.74 -0.58 -1.86
C ILE A 19 -6.51 -0.33 -0.58
N THR A 20 -7.75 -0.81 -0.52
CA THR A 20 -8.70 -0.57 0.58
C THR A 20 -9.31 -1.89 1.04
N HIS A 21 -10.24 -1.83 2.00
CA HIS A 21 -10.86 -3.02 2.60
C HIS A 21 -9.82 -3.92 3.25
N ILE A 22 -8.87 -3.30 3.94
CA ILE A 22 -7.81 -4.00 4.68
C ILE A 22 -8.35 -4.26 6.10
N PRO A 23 -8.57 -5.52 6.50
CA PRO A 23 -9.03 -5.84 7.84
C PRO A 23 -8.04 -5.31 8.91
N PRO A 24 -8.52 -4.86 10.07
CA PRO A 24 -7.67 -4.31 11.13
C PRO A 24 -6.70 -5.34 11.73
N ASN A 25 -6.99 -6.63 11.59
CA ASN A 25 -6.13 -7.74 12.03
C ASN A 25 -5.18 -8.24 10.93
N THR A 26 -5.06 -7.53 9.82
CA THR A 26 -4.12 -7.89 8.73
C THR A 26 -2.69 -7.92 9.24
N SER A 27 -1.97 -9.01 8.93
CA SER A 27 -0.53 -9.05 9.12
C SER A 27 0.16 -8.24 8.01
N TRP A 28 0.64 -7.04 8.36
CA TRP A 28 1.38 -6.18 7.42
C TRP A 28 2.67 -6.83 6.90
N ILE A 29 3.28 -7.74 7.68
CA ILE A 29 4.42 -8.52 7.23
C ILE A 29 4.02 -9.39 6.02
N ASN A 30 2.85 -10.03 6.06
CA ASN A 30 2.38 -10.86 4.96
C ASN A 30 2.13 -10.02 3.70
N VAL A 31 1.59 -8.81 3.84
CA VAL A 31 1.40 -7.85 2.75
C VAL A 31 2.76 -7.44 2.15
N PHE A 32 3.73 -7.10 3.02
CA PHE A 32 5.07 -6.67 2.62
C PHE A 32 5.80 -7.73 1.79
N LEU A 33 5.70 -9.02 2.16
CA LEU A 33 6.39 -10.11 1.46
C LEU A 33 5.99 -10.28 -0.02
N TYR A 34 4.79 -9.85 -0.42
CA TYR A 34 4.38 -9.88 -1.84
C TYR A 34 5.14 -8.86 -2.69
N LEU A 35 5.45 -7.70 -2.12
CA LEU A 35 6.00 -6.55 -2.86
C LEU A 35 7.52 -6.44 -2.74
N PHE A 36 8.10 -6.99 -1.67
CA PHE A 36 9.52 -6.86 -1.37
C PHE A 36 10.30 -8.17 -1.54
N ASN A 37 10.03 -8.91 -2.62
CA ASN A 37 10.82 -10.07 -3.01
C ASN A 37 11.56 -9.83 -4.34
N GLY A 38 12.87 -10.13 -4.38
CA GLY A 38 13.70 -10.17 -5.59
C GLY A 38 13.45 -9.04 -6.60
N GLN A 39 12.88 -9.41 -7.76
CA GLN A 39 12.61 -8.48 -8.87
C GLN A 39 11.38 -7.58 -8.64
N VAL A 40 10.42 -7.99 -7.79
CA VAL A 40 9.24 -7.17 -7.47
C VAL A 40 9.68 -5.93 -6.71
N ASN A 41 10.59 -6.07 -5.74
CA ASN A 41 11.10 -4.96 -4.95
C ASN A 41 11.65 -3.83 -5.83
N ARG A 42 12.42 -4.19 -6.87
CA ARG A 42 13.01 -3.22 -7.81
C ARG A 42 11.98 -2.49 -8.66
N SER A 43 10.75 -2.99 -8.70
CA SER A 43 9.65 -2.37 -9.45
C SER A 43 8.75 -1.50 -8.59
N VAL A 44 8.87 -1.55 -7.25
CA VAL A 44 8.06 -0.72 -6.35
C VAL A 44 8.69 0.66 -6.28
N SER A 45 7.98 1.66 -6.80
CA SER A 45 8.37 3.07 -6.73
C SER A 45 7.80 3.78 -5.50
N VAL A 46 6.64 3.32 -5.00
CA VAL A 46 6.00 3.85 -3.79
C VAL A 46 5.36 2.71 -3.01
N TYR A 47 5.51 2.73 -1.69
CA TYR A 47 4.77 1.89 -0.76
C TYR A 47 4.52 2.68 0.52
N GLU A 48 3.28 3.09 0.74
CA GLU A 48 2.90 3.86 1.92
C GLU A 48 1.66 3.24 2.58
N GLN A 49 1.75 3.02 3.89
CA GLN A 49 0.65 2.57 4.73
C GLN A 49 -0.03 3.79 5.33
N LEU A 50 -1.31 3.95 5.05
CA LEU A 50 -2.08 5.14 5.41
C LEU A 50 -3.24 4.76 6.32
N ARG A 51 -3.66 5.70 7.15
CA ARG A 51 -4.78 5.51 8.07
C ARG A 51 -5.71 6.71 8.06
N ASP A 52 -6.99 6.44 7.92
CA ASP A 52 -8.07 7.42 8.06
C ASP A 52 -8.96 6.97 9.22
N VAL A 53 -8.73 7.57 10.40
CA VAL A 53 -9.45 7.26 11.65
C VAL A 53 -10.94 7.57 11.51
N SER A 54 -11.35 8.47 10.61
CA SER A 54 -12.76 8.76 10.38
C SER A 54 -13.52 7.57 9.76
N ARG A 55 -12.80 6.61 9.15
CA ARG A 55 -13.37 5.36 8.61
C ARG A 55 -13.34 4.19 9.58
N ARG A 56 -13.03 4.42 10.85
CA ARG A 56 -13.09 3.38 11.88
C ARG A 56 -14.52 2.82 11.95
N GLY A 57 -14.65 1.50 11.78
CA GLY A 57 -15.94 0.81 11.75
C GLY A 57 -16.67 0.83 10.40
N ALA A 58 -16.11 1.50 9.38
CA ALA A 58 -16.62 1.40 8.01
C ALA A 58 -16.24 0.03 7.39
N PRO A 59 -17.03 -0.49 6.44
CA PRO A 59 -16.72 -1.76 5.75
C PRO A 59 -15.36 -1.76 5.03
N GLU A 60 -14.88 -0.58 4.64
CA GLU A 60 -13.63 -0.37 3.91
C GLU A 60 -12.39 -0.40 4.81
N GLY A 61 -12.59 -0.37 6.14
CA GLY A 61 -11.53 -0.26 7.13
C GLY A 61 -10.92 1.15 7.25
N GLU A 62 -10.24 1.38 8.37
CA GLU A 62 -9.49 2.63 8.59
C GLU A 62 -8.11 2.62 7.92
N PHE A 63 -7.64 1.47 7.43
CA PHE A 63 -6.33 1.31 6.81
C PHE A 63 -6.44 1.15 5.29
N PHE A 64 -5.50 1.76 4.58
CA PHE A 64 -5.36 1.63 3.14
C PHE A 64 -3.89 1.77 2.72
N LEU A 65 -3.56 1.27 1.53
CA LEU A 65 -2.22 1.37 0.95
C LEU A 65 -2.23 2.20 -0.32
N VAL A 66 -1.13 2.91 -0.52
CA VAL A 66 -0.75 3.41 -1.84
C VAL A 66 0.47 2.65 -2.30
N VAL A 67 0.37 2.00 -3.46
CA VAL A 67 1.46 1.23 -4.07
C VAL A 67 1.71 1.72 -5.50
N GLY A 68 2.89 2.25 -5.76
CA GLY A 68 3.38 2.61 -7.10
C GLY A 68 4.29 1.52 -7.64
N VAL A 69 4.07 1.09 -8.89
CA VAL A 69 4.90 0.08 -9.56
C VAL A 69 5.23 0.44 -11.00
N ASP A 70 6.48 0.16 -11.39
CA ASP A 70 7.04 0.60 -12.69
C ASP A 70 7.12 -0.55 -13.71
N SER A 71 6.75 -1.77 -13.32
CA SER A 71 6.86 -2.96 -14.17
C SER A 71 5.61 -3.83 -14.17
N SER A 72 5.46 -4.67 -15.19
CA SER A 72 4.40 -5.68 -15.26
C SER A 72 4.50 -6.73 -14.14
N ILE A 73 5.72 -7.03 -13.68
CA ILE A 73 5.97 -7.94 -12.56
C ILE A 73 5.42 -7.32 -11.27
N GLY A 74 5.69 -6.03 -11.03
CA GLY A 74 5.14 -5.28 -9.90
C GLY A 74 3.61 -5.24 -9.91
N ARG A 75 3.01 -4.91 -11.06
CA ARG A 75 1.54 -4.93 -11.23
C ARG A 75 0.93 -6.30 -10.93
N SER A 76 1.59 -7.37 -11.38
CA SER A 76 1.15 -8.74 -11.13
C SER A 76 1.24 -9.10 -9.64
N ALA A 77 2.30 -8.67 -8.96
CA ALA A 77 2.46 -8.86 -7.53
C ALA A 77 1.37 -8.13 -6.71
N VAL A 78 1.05 -6.88 -7.06
CA VAL A 78 -0.06 -6.14 -6.43
C VAL A 78 -1.38 -6.88 -6.62
N ARG A 79 -1.67 -7.35 -7.85
CA ARG A 79 -2.90 -8.09 -8.13
C ARG A 79 -2.99 -9.39 -7.31
N LEU A 80 -1.90 -10.15 -7.23
CA LEU A 80 -1.83 -11.38 -6.43
C LEU A 80 -2.04 -11.10 -4.95
N MET A 81 -1.37 -10.07 -4.41
CA MET A 81 -1.52 -9.65 -3.02
C MET A 81 -2.97 -9.30 -2.70
N VAL A 82 -3.60 -8.47 -3.54
CA VAL A 82 -5.01 -8.06 -3.36
C VAL A 82 -5.93 -9.28 -3.37
N GLN A 83 -5.74 -10.21 -4.30
CA GLN A 83 -6.57 -11.42 -4.41
C GLN A 83 -6.40 -12.35 -3.20
N GLN A 84 -5.17 -12.61 -2.79
CA GLN A 84 -4.86 -13.54 -1.70
C GLN A 84 -5.31 -13.02 -0.33
N GLN A 85 -5.24 -11.71 -0.12
CA GLN A 85 -5.64 -11.08 1.13
C GLN A 85 -7.12 -10.66 1.14
N GLY A 86 -7.84 -10.78 0.01
CA GLY A 86 -9.23 -10.36 -0.10
C GLY A 86 -9.44 -8.84 -0.05
N PHE A 87 -8.40 -8.06 -0.39
CA PHE A 87 -8.48 -6.60 -0.45
C PHE A 87 -9.22 -6.12 -1.71
N ARG A 88 -9.43 -4.81 -1.80
CA ARG A 88 -9.85 -4.16 -3.05
C ARG A 88 -8.75 -3.22 -3.54
N SER A 89 -8.57 -3.14 -4.86
CA SER A 89 -7.64 -2.19 -5.47
C SER A 89 -8.29 -1.39 -6.57
N THR A 90 -7.85 -0.15 -6.75
CA THR A 90 -8.25 0.73 -7.84
C THR A 90 -7.03 1.50 -8.34
N GLU A 91 -6.88 1.62 -9.65
CA GLU A 91 -5.82 2.44 -10.23
C GLU A 91 -6.15 3.92 -10.04
N VAL A 92 -5.17 4.69 -9.56
CA VAL A 92 -5.29 6.11 -9.27
C VAL A 92 -4.18 6.88 -9.99
N SER A 93 -4.38 8.19 -10.16
CA SER A 93 -3.30 9.05 -10.65
C SER A 93 -2.21 9.24 -9.60
N GLU A 94 -0.98 9.46 -10.04
CA GLU A 94 0.14 9.83 -9.16
C GLU A 94 -0.19 11.05 -8.29
N ALA A 95 -0.87 12.06 -8.86
CA ALA A 95 -1.27 13.25 -8.12
C ALA A 95 -2.26 12.94 -6.99
N LEU A 96 -3.19 12.01 -7.19
CA LEU A 96 -4.09 11.56 -6.14
C LEU A 96 -3.35 10.74 -5.07
N ALA A 97 -2.48 9.82 -5.49
CA ALA A 97 -1.63 9.05 -4.60
C ALA A 97 -0.81 9.96 -3.66
N ASN A 98 -0.09 10.93 -4.23
CA ASN A 98 0.73 11.88 -3.46
C ASN A 98 -0.11 12.73 -2.50
N ARG A 99 -1.32 13.14 -2.89
CA ARG A 99 -2.24 13.88 -2.01
C ARG A 99 -2.69 13.02 -0.83
N LEU A 100 -3.07 11.76 -1.07
CA LEU A 100 -3.49 10.84 -0.01
C LEU A 100 -2.35 10.57 0.97
N ILE A 101 -1.13 10.37 0.46
CA ILE A 101 0.06 10.19 1.30
C ILE A 101 0.27 11.44 2.17
N ALA A 102 0.26 12.63 1.58
CA ALA A 102 0.45 13.87 2.35
C ALA A 102 -0.61 14.08 3.43
N GLN A 103 -1.84 13.60 3.22
CA GLN A 103 -2.96 13.81 4.11
C GLN A 103 -3.08 12.77 5.23
N TYR A 104 -2.79 11.49 4.94
CA TYR A 104 -3.12 10.35 5.81
C TYR A 104 -1.91 9.50 6.19
N ARG A 105 -0.69 9.99 5.91
CA ARG A 105 0.53 9.33 6.37
C ARG A 105 0.53 9.28 7.88
N MET A 106 0.66 8.07 8.41
CA MET A 106 0.86 7.87 9.84
C MET A 106 2.25 8.37 10.22
N SER A 107 2.33 9.08 11.33
CA SER A 107 3.61 9.39 11.98
C SER A 107 4.26 8.12 12.55
N ASP A 108 5.57 8.17 12.76
CA ASP A 108 6.30 7.07 13.40
C ASP A 108 5.76 6.79 14.82
N GLU A 109 5.30 7.82 15.53
CA GLU A 109 4.64 7.69 16.84
C GLU A 109 3.32 6.92 16.73
N GLU A 110 2.46 7.26 15.76
CA GLU A 110 1.20 6.51 15.54
C GLU A 110 1.45 5.05 15.15
N LEU A 111 2.49 4.78 14.36
CA LEU A 111 2.90 3.43 14.01
C LEU A 111 3.37 2.64 15.25
N LEU A 112 4.14 3.27 16.13
CA LEU A 112 4.60 2.66 17.38
C LEU A 112 3.44 2.41 18.36
N GLU A 113 2.51 3.36 18.49
CA GLU A 113 1.30 3.19 19.31
C GLU A 113 0.41 2.06 18.78
N LEU A 114 0.26 1.94 17.46
CA LEU A 114 -0.47 0.84 16.84
C LEU A 114 0.20 -0.52 17.12
N ALA A 115 1.52 -0.61 16.99
CA ALA A 115 2.27 -1.82 17.31
C ALA A 115 2.13 -2.20 18.80
N ALA A 116 2.13 -1.21 19.70
CA ALA A 116 1.91 -1.41 21.13
C ALA A 116 0.47 -1.87 21.43
N GLN A 117 -0.55 -1.31 20.78
CA GLN A 117 -1.95 -1.72 20.95
C GLN A 117 -2.20 -3.16 20.49
N LEU A 118 -1.63 -3.56 19.34
CA LEU A 118 -1.74 -4.92 18.83
C LEU A 118 -1.03 -5.95 19.73
N SER A 119 0.12 -5.61 20.31
CA SER A 119 0.82 -6.47 21.27
C SER A 119 0.10 -6.55 22.63
N ALA A 120 -0.51 -5.47 23.10
CA ALA A 120 -1.33 -5.45 24.32
C ALA A 120 -2.65 -6.24 24.15
N GLY A 121 -3.32 -6.13 23.00
CA GLY A 121 -4.52 -6.91 22.68
C GLY A 121 -4.26 -8.42 22.57
N THR A 122 -3.05 -8.81 22.13
CA THR A 122 -2.62 -10.22 22.12
C THR A 122 -2.40 -10.77 23.54
N SER A 123 -1.91 -9.93 24.46
CA SER A 123 -1.74 -10.31 25.86
C SER A 123 -3.08 -10.49 26.60
N ALA A 124 -4.12 -9.72 26.26
CA ALA A 124 -5.44 -9.84 26.91
C ALA A 124 -6.17 -11.15 26.58
N ASN A 125 -5.96 -11.72 25.38
CA ASN A 125 -6.57 -13.00 24.99
C ASN A 125 -5.85 -14.25 25.55
N THR A 126 -4.68 -14.10 26.15
CA THR A 126 -3.90 -15.24 26.70
C THR A 126 -4.23 -15.53 28.16
N VAL A 127 -4.93 -14.64 28.87
CA VAL A 127 -5.29 -14.82 30.30
C VAL A 127 -6.73 -15.33 30.49
N ALA A 128 -7.46 -15.60 29.40
CA ALA A 128 -8.86 -16.04 29.42
C ALA A 128 -9.05 -17.52 28.98
N LEU A 129 -8.02 -18.37 29.09
CA LEU A 129 -8.10 -19.82 28.88
C LEU A 129 -7.78 -20.58 30.16
#